data_AF-A0A849Z7R1-F1
#
_entry.id   AF-A0A849Z7R1-F1
#
_cell.length_a   1.000
_cell.length_b   1.000
_cell.length_c   1.000
_cell.angle_alpha   90.00
_cell.angle_beta   90.00
_cell.angle_gamma   90.00
#
_symmetry.space_group_name_H-M   'P 1'
#
loop_
_entity.id
_entity.type
_entity.pdbx_description
1 polymer ?
#
loop_
_entity_poly.entity_id
_entity_poly.type
_entity_poly.pdbx_seq_one_letter_code
_entity_poly.pdbx_strand_id
1 'polypeptide(L)'
;MLTSEVEDQHTDELVRAIETRAAKMASVVLERVYEDPFWDARFGKRGRYHTERDGKYHLDYLVQALSANAPSVMVDYARWLRSVLVTRGMCSLHLAENFALFRAVLGENGLPGVERAEVILAAAERALLYEVGTPAAIDRAAPIIARELGRSGDPVATERDLRRHLSFLADSIDLGRPDLFGGYVKFMSEWCGDRERVKNTISSVVEALTHTLVPAARDEIESHVSRAV
;
A
#
# COMPACT_ATOMS: atom_id res chain seq x y z
N MET A 1 21.87 32.64 2.74
CA MET A 1 22.18 32.36 4.16
C MET A 1 20.88 32.39 4.97
N LEU A 2 20.14 33.50 4.99
CA LEU A 2 18.85 33.63 5.71
C LEU A 2 17.76 32.62 5.32
N THR A 3 17.73 32.13 4.08
CA THR A 3 16.74 31.13 3.62
C THR A 3 16.99 29.73 4.18
N SER A 4 18.25 29.31 4.31
CA SER A 4 18.62 27.99 4.85
C SER A 4 18.37 27.91 6.36
N GLU A 5 18.64 28.99 7.11
CA GLU A 5 18.40 29.02 8.55
C GLU A 5 16.89 28.93 8.90
N VAL A 6 16.02 29.56 8.09
CA VAL A 6 14.56 29.47 8.26
C VAL A 6 14.02 28.09 7.86
N GLU A 7 14.57 27.49 6.79
CA GLU A 7 14.23 26.12 6.39
C GLU A 7 14.63 25.07 7.45
N ASP A 8 15.79 25.25 8.07
CA ASP A 8 16.28 24.38 9.15
C ASP A 8 15.41 24.55 10.41
N GLN A 9 15.02 25.77 10.77
CA GLN A 9 14.13 26.02 11.90
C GLN A 9 12.74 25.38 11.71
N HIS A 10 12.13 25.52 10.52
CA HIS A 10 10.84 24.88 10.24
C HIS A 10 10.94 23.35 10.27
N THR A 11 12.07 22.78 9.85
CA THR A 11 12.30 21.33 9.89
C THR A 11 12.38 20.83 11.32
N ASP A 12 13.11 21.54 12.17
CA ASP A 12 13.22 21.25 13.60
C ASP A 12 11.87 21.35 14.33
N GLU A 13 11.08 22.37 14.01
CA GLU A 13 9.72 22.54 14.55
C GLU A 13 8.79 21.40 14.08
N LEU A 14 8.85 21.04 12.80
CA LEU A 14 8.08 19.92 12.24
C LEU A 14 8.46 18.59 12.90
N VAL A 15 9.75 18.28 13.02
CA VAL A 15 10.26 17.06 13.64
C VAL A 15 9.74 16.96 15.08
N ARG A 16 9.95 18.00 15.90
CA ARG A 16 9.45 18.04 17.28
C ARG A 16 7.93 17.89 17.34
N ALA A 17 7.21 18.49 16.39
CA ALA A 17 5.75 18.42 16.34
C ALA A 17 5.26 17.01 16.02
N ILE A 18 5.91 16.30 15.08
CA ILE A 18 5.62 14.92 14.73
C ILE A 18 5.90 14.01 15.92
N GLU A 19 7.10 14.09 16.51
CA GLU A 19 7.49 13.26 17.66
C GLU A 19 6.52 13.40 18.84
N THR A 20 6.17 14.65 19.18
CA THR A 20 5.23 14.95 20.27
C THR A 20 3.84 14.38 20.02
N ARG A 21 3.41 14.31 18.75
CA ARG A 21 2.06 13.89 18.35
C ARG A 21 2.01 12.47 17.81
N ALA A 22 3.12 11.74 17.78
CA ALA A 22 3.23 10.50 17.04
C ALA A 22 2.19 9.45 17.44
N ALA A 23 1.98 9.24 18.74
CA ALA A 23 0.97 8.30 19.24
C ALA A 23 -0.46 8.70 18.83
N LYS A 24 -0.78 10.00 18.90
CA LYS A 24 -2.10 10.51 18.48
C LYS A 24 -2.29 10.38 16.97
N MET A 25 -1.29 10.72 16.17
CA MET A 25 -1.34 10.57 14.71
C MET A 25 -1.49 9.11 14.29
N ALA A 26 -0.69 8.21 14.88
CA ALA A 26 -0.79 6.77 14.64
C ALA A 26 -2.18 6.23 15.01
N SER A 27 -2.76 6.67 16.13
CA SER A 27 -4.13 6.30 16.52
C SER A 27 -5.19 6.82 15.54
N VAL A 28 -5.09 8.06 15.06
CA VAL A 28 -6.01 8.59 14.04
C VAL A 28 -5.90 7.81 12.73
N VAL A 29 -4.68 7.50 12.29
CA VAL A 29 -4.48 6.68 11.08
C VAL A 29 -5.03 5.28 11.28
N LEU A 30 -4.80 4.65 12.44
CA LEU A 30 -5.37 3.34 12.78
C LEU A 30 -6.89 3.32 12.63
N GLU A 31 -7.59 4.31 13.19
CA GLU A 31 -9.05 4.37 13.08
C GLU A 31 -9.48 4.50 11.61
N ARG A 32 -8.84 5.37 10.82
CA ARG A 32 -9.12 5.52 9.38
C ARG A 32 -8.84 4.26 8.57
N VAL A 33 -7.76 3.53 8.90
CA VAL A 33 -7.46 2.24 8.27
C VAL A 33 -8.60 1.26 8.53
N TYR A 34 -9.07 1.18 9.76
CA TYR A 34 -10.12 0.24 10.18
C TYR A 34 -11.55 0.65 9.86
N GLU A 35 -11.77 1.80 9.21
CA GLU A 35 -13.03 2.10 8.53
C GLU A 35 -13.30 1.12 7.38
N ASP A 36 -12.23 0.57 6.80
CA ASP A 36 -12.33 -0.50 5.82
C ASP A 36 -12.47 -1.87 6.52
N PRO A 37 -13.61 -2.58 6.31
CA PRO A 37 -13.90 -3.83 6.99
C PRO A 37 -12.92 -4.96 6.63
N PHE A 38 -12.14 -4.82 5.55
CA PHE A 38 -11.08 -5.76 5.18
C PHE A 38 -10.11 -5.99 6.34
N TRP A 39 -9.71 -4.94 7.06
CA TRP A 39 -8.67 -5.04 8.10
C TRP A 39 -9.13 -5.81 9.33
N ASP A 40 -10.38 -5.62 9.73
CA ASP A 40 -10.96 -6.36 10.86
C ASP A 40 -11.17 -7.83 10.48
N ALA A 41 -11.68 -8.09 9.27
CA ALA A 41 -11.85 -9.45 8.76
C ALA A 41 -10.52 -10.20 8.61
N ARG A 42 -9.48 -9.52 8.12
CA ARG A 42 -8.18 -10.15 7.81
C ARG A 42 -7.30 -10.33 9.04
N PHE A 43 -7.25 -9.35 9.94
CA PHE A 43 -6.28 -9.31 11.03
C PHE A 43 -6.89 -9.19 12.43
N GLY A 44 -8.16 -8.77 12.53
CA GLY A 44 -8.90 -8.63 13.78
C GLY A 44 -8.16 -7.82 14.85
N LYS A 45 -8.39 -8.18 16.12
CA LYS A 45 -7.79 -7.52 17.29
C LYS A 45 -6.26 -7.54 17.29
N ARG A 46 -5.66 -8.63 16.81
CA ARG A 46 -4.19 -8.75 16.73
C ARG A 46 -3.62 -7.76 15.73
N GLY A 47 -4.30 -7.55 14.60
CA GLY A 47 -3.97 -6.51 13.63
C GLY A 47 -3.93 -5.13 14.28
N ARG A 48 -4.99 -4.74 15.00
CA ARG A 48 -5.10 -3.41 15.63
C ARG A 48 -3.91 -3.10 16.55
N TYR A 49 -3.54 -4.05 17.39
CA TYR A 49 -2.39 -3.92 18.30
C TYR A 49 -1.06 -3.70 17.56
N HIS A 50 -0.85 -4.40 16.43
CA HIS A 50 0.37 -4.23 15.64
C HIS A 50 0.34 -2.95 14.82
N THR A 51 -0.79 -2.61 14.20
CA THR A 51 -0.94 -1.39 13.39
C THR A 51 -0.68 -0.12 14.21
N GLU A 52 -1.10 -0.06 15.47
CA GLU A 52 -0.80 1.08 16.35
C GLU A 52 0.73 1.25 16.55
N ARG A 53 1.44 0.13 16.78
CA ARG A 53 2.90 0.13 16.94
C ARG A 53 3.62 0.45 15.63
N ASP A 54 3.15 -0.11 14.52
CA ASP A 54 3.70 0.12 13.19
C ASP A 54 3.53 1.57 12.76
N GLY A 55 2.42 2.21 13.14
CA GLY A 55 2.19 3.64 12.90
C GLY A 55 3.26 4.53 13.54
N LYS A 56 3.75 4.17 14.75
CA LYS A 56 4.87 4.88 15.36
C LYS A 56 6.17 4.69 14.55
N TYR A 57 6.47 3.47 14.11
CA TYR A 57 7.66 3.22 13.31
C TYR A 57 7.65 4.01 11.99
N HIS A 58 6.50 4.12 11.31
CA HIS A 58 6.38 4.94 10.10
C HIS A 58 6.77 6.40 10.36
N LEU A 59 6.29 6.97 11.47
CA LEU A 59 6.62 8.34 11.87
C LEU A 59 8.08 8.49 12.30
N ASP A 60 8.64 7.50 13.00
CA ASP A 60 10.06 7.52 13.41
C ASP A 60 10.99 7.51 12.18
N TYR A 61 10.67 6.76 11.12
CA TYR A 61 11.44 6.77 9.87
C TYR A 61 11.26 8.07 9.07
N LEU A 62 10.05 8.66 9.11
CA LEU A 62 9.81 9.97 8.52
C LEU A 62 10.62 11.07 9.23
N VAL A 63 10.65 11.05 10.57
CA VAL A 63 11.47 11.97 11.38
C VAL A 63 12.94 11.81 11.05
N GLN A 64 13.45 10.59 10.98
CA GLN A 64 14.85 10.35 10.58
C GLN A 64 15.16 10.89 9.18
N ALA A 65 14.26 10.69 8.22
CA ALA A 65 14.43 11.22 6.86
C ALA A 65 14.44 12.76 6.84
N LEU A 66 13.59 13.40 7.64
CA LEU A 66 13.54 14.87 7.79
C LEU A 66 14.81 15.40 8.46
N SER A 67 15.19 14.88 9.62
CA SER A 67 16.35 15.33 10.39
C SER A 67 17.66 15.13 9.65
N ALA A 68 17.80 14.05 8.88
CA ALA A 68 18.99 13.79 8.07
C ALA A 68 18.97 14.48 6.70
N ASN A 69 17.88 15.19 6.35
CA ASN A 69 17.61 15.67 4.99
C ASN A 69 17.82 14.58 3.92
N ALA A 70 17.38 13.36 4.23
CA ALA A 70 17.64 12.16 3.44
C ALA A 70 16.32 11.40 3.15
N PRO A 71 15.55 11.81 2.12
CA PRO A 71 14.31 11.13 1.72
C PRO A 71 14.49 9.62 1.45
N SER A 72 15.70 9.21 1.07
CA SER A 72 16.06 7.80 0.85
C SER A 72 15.80 6.92 2.08
N VAL A 73 15.92 7.45 3.30
CA VAL A 73 15.66 6.70 4.54
C VAL A 73 14.22 6.15 4.57
N MET A 74 13.24 6.98 4.21
CA MET A 74 11.83 6.57 4.16
C MET A 74 11.54 5.66 2.95
N VAL A 75 12.19 5.93 1.81
CA VAL A 75 12.06 5.12 0.59
C VAL A 75 12.58 3.69 0.80
N ASP A 76 13.75 3.55 1.41
CA ASP A 76 14.37 2.26 1.70
C ASP A 76 13.57 1.51 2.78
N TYR A 77 13.05 2.24 3.77
CA TYR A 77 12.11 1.70 4.74
C TYR A 77 10.85 1.13 4.07
N ALA A 78 10.22 1.85 3.15
CA ALA A 78 9.03 1.39 2.43
C ALA A 78 9.30 0.09 1.65
N ARG A 79 10.42 0.03 0.93
CA ARG A 79 10.83 -1.17 0.16
C ARG A 79 11.10 -2.36 1.06
N TRP A 80 11.82 -2.15 2.16
CA TRP A 80 12.03 -3.19 3.17
C TRP A 80 10.71 -3.67 3.76
N LEU A 81 9.85 -2.73 4.18
CA LEU A 81 8.58 -3.04 4.82
C LEU A 81 7.65 -3.84 3.89
N ARG A 82 7.65 -3.54 2.59
CA ARG A 82 6.94 -4.35 1.58
C ARG A 82 7.34 -5.83 1.67
N SER A 83 8.64 -6.14 1.68
CA SER A 83 9.12 -7.53 1.77
C SER A 83 8.64 -8.25 3.04
N VAL A 84 8.46 -7.51 4.14
CA VAL A 84 7.99 -8.05 5.42
C VAL A 84 6.47 -8.25 5.42
N LEU A 85 5.71 -7.24 4.99
CA LEU A 85 4.24 -7.25 5.13
C LEU A 85 3.52 -8.05 4.06
N VAL A 86 4.08 -8.16 2.85
CA VAL A 86 3.52 -9.02 1.80
C VAL A 86 3.43 -10.47 2.27
N THR A 87 4.49 -10.97 2.89
CA THR A 87 4.51 -12.35 3.46
C THR A 87 3.56 -12.54 4.65
N ARG A 88 3.04 -11.45 5.22
CA ARG A 88 2.07 -11.45 6.33
C ARG A 88 0.63 -11.23 5.85
N GLY A 89 0.39 -11.25 4.55
CA GLY A 89 -0.95 -11.17 3.97
C GLY A 89 -1.45 -9.75 3.69
N MET A 90 -0.53 -8.78 3.53
CA MET A 90 -0.80 -7.46 2.97
C MET A 90 -0.31 -7.38 1.52
N CYS A 91 -0.56 -6.26 0.84
CA CYS A 91 -0.02 -5.97 -0.48
C CYS A 91 0.55 -4.55 -0.51
N SER A 92 1.37 -4.24 -1.50
CA SER A 92 2.02 -2.93 -1.69
C SER A 92 1.04 -1.77 -1.68
N LEU A 93 -0.16 -1.94 -2.27
CA LEU A 93 -1.19 -0.91 -2.24
C LEU A 93 -1.67 -0.61 -0.81
N HIS A 94 -1.77 -1.60 0.07
CA HIS A 94 -2.13 -1.35 1.47
C HIS A 94 -1.10 -0.46 2.18
N LEU A 95 0.18 -0.66 1.92
CA LEU A 95 1.24 0.17 2.49
C LEU A 95 1.16 1.61 1.95
N ALA A 96 0.94 1.75 0.63
CA ALA A 96 0.80 3.05 -0.01
C ALA A 96 -0.43 3.82 0.52
N GLU A 97 -1.57 3.15 0.68
CA GLU A 97 -2.78 3.73 1.30
C GLU A 97 -2.49 4.21 2.74
N ASN A 98 -1.71 3.45 3.51
CA ASN A 98 -1.35 3.83 4.87
C ASN A 98 -0.47 5.11 4.90
N PHE A 99 0.53 5.21 4.03
CA PHE A 99 1.36 6.42 3.92
C PHE A 99 0.54 7.63 3.44
N ALA A 100 -0.41 7.42 2.53
CA ALA A 100 -1.34 8.48 2.11
C ALA A 100 -2.21 8.98 3.27
N LEU A 101 -2.63 8.10 4.19
CA LEU A 101 -3.34 8.50 5.41
C LEU A 101 -2.47 9.32 6.35
N PHE A 102 -1.20 8.93 6.56
CA PHE A 102 -0.25 9.75 7.33
C PHE A 102 -0.07 11.14 6.70
N ARG A 103 0.04 11.20 5.38
CA ARG A 103 0.16 12.46 4.65
C ARG A 103 -1.06 13.35 4.86
N ALA A 104 -2.28 12.79 4.75
CA ALA A 104 -3.52 13.52 5.02
C ALA A 104 -3.58 14.03 6.48
N VAL A 105 -3.28 13.17 7.45
CA VAL A 105 -3.26 13.56 8.87
C VAL A 105 -2.24 14.67 9.14
N LEU A 106 -1.05 14.61 8.54
CA LEU A 106 -0.05 15.67 8.68
C LEU A 106 -0.56 17.01 8.09
N GLY A 107 -1.13 16.98 6.89
CA GLY A 107 -1.67 18.18 6.22
C GLY A 107 -2.80 18.86 6.99
N GLU A 108 -3.64 18.10 7.69
CA GLU A 108 -4.73 18.63 8.52
C GLU A 108 -4.25 19.43 9.75
N ASN A 109 -2.99 19.24 10.18
CA ASN A 109 -2.46 19.90 11.38
C ASN A 109 -1.82 21.27 11.10
N GLY A 110 -1.68 21.68 9.84
CA GLY A 110 -1.17 23.01 9.46
C GLY A 110 0.23 23.33 10.01
N LEU A 111 1.10 22.31 10.13
CA LEU A 111 2.44 22.46 10.68
C LEU A 111 3.37 23.17 9.67
N PRO A 112 4.20 24.14 10.10
CA PRO A 112 5.22 24.72 9.22
C PRO A 112 6.14 23.64 8.62
N GLY A 113 6.41 23.74 7.32
CA GLY A 113 7.30 22.82 6.61
C GLY A 113 6.71 21.44 6.31
N VAL A 114 5.42 21.21 6.57
CA VAL A 114 4.75 19.92 6.36
C VAL A 114 4.90 19.40 4.92
N GLU A 115 5.05 20.28 3.94
CA GLU A 115 5.26 19.94 2.54
C GLU A 115 6.48 19.04 2.34
N ARG A 116 7.53 19.18 3.17
CA ARG A 116 8.70 18.29 3.14
C ARG A 116 8.32 16.86 3.53
N ALA A 117 7.52 16.70 4.58
CA ALA A 117 7.02 15.39 4.99
C ALA A 117 6.10 14.78 3.92
N GLU A 118 5.25 15.60 3.29
CA GLU A 118 4.37 15.15 2.21
C GLU A 118 5.15 14.65 0.99
N VAL A 119 6.22 15.35 0.61
CA VAL A 119 7.11 14.94 -0.50
C VAL A 119 7.82 13.62 -0.17
N ILE A 120 8.31 13.45 1.05
CA ILE A 120 8.98 12.22 1.50
C ILE A 120 8.00 11.03 1.51
N LEU A 121 6.80 11.20 2.07
CA LEU A 121 5.78 10.16 2.08
C LEU A 121 5.33 9.80 0.65
N ALA A 122 5.13 10.79 -0.22
CA ALA A 122 4.79 10.54 -1.62
C ALA A 122 5.93 9.80 -2.36
N ALA A 123 7.20 10.04 -2.01
CA ALA A 123 8.33 9.27 -2.55
C ALA A 123 8.31 7.82 -2.06
N ALA A 124 7.97 7.60 -0.79
CA ALA A 124 7.80 6.26 -0.21
C ALA A 124 6.63 5.49 -0.87
N GLU A 125 5.51 6.15 -1.13
CA GLU A 125 4.38 5.59 -1.90
C GLU A 125 4.81 5.16 -3.30
N ARG A 126 5.54 6.03 -4.04
CA ARG A 126 6.05 5.69 -5.37
C ARG A 126 7.04 4.53 -5.35
N ALA A 127 7.85 4.41 -4.30
CA ALA A 127 8.81 3.33 -4.15
C ALA A 127 8.18 1.94 -3.97
N LEU A 128 6.88 1.88 -3.67
CA LEU A 128 6.12 0.63 -3.58
C LEU A 128 5.67 0.11 -4.95
N LEU A 129 5.69 0.96 -5.99
CA LEU A 129 5.47 0.53 -7.37
C LEU A 129 6.72 -0.18 -7.90
N TYR A 130 6.51 -1.24 -8.68
CA TYR A 130 7.57 -1.94 -9.38
C TYR A 130 8.02 -1.14 -10.60
N GLU A 131 9.34 -1.09 -10.82
CA GLU A 131 9.93 -0.33 -11.92
C GLU A 131 10.09 -1.18 -13.19
N VAL A 132 10.32 -2.50 -13.04
CA VAL A 132 10.63 -3.42 -14.13
C VAL A 132 9.86 -4.75 -14.03
N GLY A 133 9.85 -5.49 -15.15
CA GLY A 133 9.25 -6.83 -15.22
C GLY A 133 7.72 -6.84 -15.22
N THR A 134 7.16 -8.04 -15.04
CA THR A 134 5.72 -8.28 -15.01
C THR A 134 5.02 -7.53 -13.87
N PRO A 135 5.53 -7.48 -12.62
CA PRO A 135 4.92 -6.67 -11.57
C PRO A 135 4.76 -5.19 -11.95
N ALA A 136 5.76 -4.59 -12.60
CA ALA A 136 5.68 -3.20 -13.07
C ALA A 136 4.65 -3.00 -14.20
N ALA A 137 4.48 -4.01 -15.06
CA ALA A 137 3.45 -4.00 -16.09
C ALA A 137 2.05 -4.07 -15.47
N ILE A 138 1.87 -4.86 -14.41
CA ILE A 138 0.64 -4.93 -13.63
C ILE A 138 0.33 -3.58 -12.97
N ASP A 139 1.30 -2.97 -12.29
CA ASP A 139 1.11 -1.67 -11.62
C ASP A 139 0.64 -0.58 -12.58
N ARG A 140 1.19 -0.55 -13.80
CA ARG A 140 0.80 0.42 -14.83
C ARG A 140 -0.61 0.16 -15.38
N ALA A 141 -1.00 -1.10 -15.55
CA ALA A 141 -2.31 -1.47 -16.07
C ALA A 141 -3.42 -1.36 -15.01
N ALA A 142 -3.09 -1.49 -13.72
CA ALA A 142 -4.06 -1.65 -12.66
C ALA A 142 -5.11 -0.53 -12.55
N PRO A 143 -4.77 0.77 -12.61
CA PRO A 143 -5.77 1.83 -12.56
C PRO A 143 -6.75 1.80 -13.75
N ILE A 144 -6.28 1.39 -14.93
CA ILE A 144 -7.10 1.34 -16.15
C ILE A 144 -8.11 0.19 -16.03
N ILE A 145 -7.62 -1.01 -15.76
CA ILE A 145 -8.44 -2.23 -15.61
C ILE A 145 -9.45 -2.06 -14.46
N ALA A 146 -9.01 -1.54 -13.32
CA ALA A 146 -9.87 -1.36 -12.16
C ALA A 146 -11.01 -0.37 -12.42
N ARG A 147 -10.77 0.69 -13.19
CA ARG A 147 -11.79 1.66 -13.59
C ARG A 147 -12.77 1.08 -14.61
N GLU A 148 -12.29 0.25 -15.53
CA GLU A 148 -13.11 -0.37 -16.57
C GLU A 148 -14.03 -1.47 -16.02
N LEU A 149 -13.51 -2.30 -15.11
CA LEU A 149 -14.23 -3.43 -14.54
C LEU A 149 -14.92 -3.10 -13.20
N GLY A 150 -14.60 -1.95 -12.62
CA GLY A 150 -15.08 -1.52 -11.32
C GLY A 150 -16.60 -1.39 -11.26
N ARG A 151 -17.21 -1.97 -10.22
CA ARG A 151 -18.66 -1.95 -9.97
C ARG A 151 -18.92 -1.32 -8.61
N SER A 152 -19.64 -0.20 -8.60
CA SER A 152 -20.04 0.47 -7.37
C SER A 152 -20.92 -0.44 -6.52
N GLY A 153 -20.61 -0.54 -5.22
CA GLY A 153 -21.35 -1.39 -4.27
C GLY A 153 -21.02 -2.89 -4.33
N ASP A 154 -20.10 -3.33 -5.20
CA ASP A 154 -19.60 -4.71 -5.21
C ASP A 154 -18.36 -4.83 -4.31
N PRO A 155 -18.44 -5.46 -3.12
CA PRO A 155 -17.34 -5.50 -2.16
C PRO A 155 -16.12 -6.33 -2.60
N VAL A 156 -16.19 -7.00 -3.77
CA VAL A 156 -15.05 -7.68 -4.37
C VAL A 156 -14.63 -7.07 -5.70
N ALA A 157 -15.40 -6.13 -6.24
CA ALA A 157 -15.18 -5.57 -7.56
C ALA A 157 -15.32 -4.04 -7.61
N THR A 158 -15.21 -3.32 -6.49
CA THR A 158 -15.01 -1.87 -6.57
C THR A 158 -13.67 -1.56 -7.24
N GLU A 159 -13.51 -0.37 -7.81
CA GLU A 159 -12.23 0.05 -8.37
C GLU A 159 -11.07 -0.12 -7.36
N ARG A 160 -11.31 0.21 -6.09
CA ARG A 160 -10.31 0.02 -5.01
C ARG A 160 -9.97 -1.46 -4.82
N ASP A 161 -10.95 -2.34 -4.77
CA ASP A 161 -10.74 -3.77 -4.56
C ASP A 161 -10.02 -4.42 -5.74
N LEU A 162 -10.35 -4.03 -6.97
CA LEU A 162 -9.66 -4.52 -8.17
C LEU A 162 -8.18 -4.11 -8.18
N ARG A 163 -7.87 -2.88 -7.76
CA ARG A 163 -6.47 -2.46 -7.60
C ARG A 163 -5.74 -3.29 -6.53
N ARG A 164 -6.43 -3.70 -5.46
CA ARG A 164 -5.84 -4.59 -4.44
C ARG A 164 -5.59 -5.99 -4.97
N HIS A 165 -6.52 -6.58 -5.72
CA HIS A 165 -6.31 -7.89 -6.37
C HIS A 165 -5.06 -7.87 -7.23
N LEU A 166 -4.91 -6.83 -8.05
CA LEU A 166 -3.75 -6.66 -8.92
C LEU A 166 -2.46 -6.41 -8.14
N SER A 167 -2.51 -5.64 -7.04
CA SER A 167 -1.35 -5.45 -6.17
C SER A 167 -0.91 -6.76 -5.49
N PHE A 168 -1.85 -7.58 -5.00
CA PHE A 168 -1.51 -8.91 -4.46
C PHE A 168 -0.88 -9.82 -5.53
N LEU A 169 -1.39 -9.78 -6.76
CA LEU A 169 -0.82 -10.53 -7.88
C LEU A 169 0.61 -10.06 -8.20
N ALA A 170 0.83 -8.76 -8.34
CA ALA A 170 2.15 -8.18 -8.60
C ALA A 170 3.17 -8.59 -7.53
N ASP A 171 2.80 -8.47 -6.25
CA ASP A 171 3.66 -8.85 -5.13
C ASP A 171 3.96 -10.34 -5.09
N SER A 172 2.98 -11.19 -5.40
CA SER A 172 3.19 -12.64 -5.45
C SER A 172 4.14 -13.05 -6.58
N ILE A 173 4.05 -12.38 -7.74
CA ILE A 173 4.94 -12.60 -8.89
C ILE A 173 6.36 -12.16 -8.56
N ASP A 174 6.54 -10.95 -8.00
CA ASP A 174 7.87 -10.44 -7.60
C ASP A 174 8.59 -11.40 -6.65
N LEU A 175 7.87 -11.95 -5.68
CA LEU A 175 8.43 -12.92 -4.72
C LEU A 175 8.55 -14.35 -5.28
N GLY A 176 7.98 -14.65 -6.45
CA GLY A 176 7.90 -16.01 -6.98
C GLY A 176 7.05 -16.94 -6.10
N ARG A 177 6.05 -16.40 -5.40
CA ARG A 177 5.25 -17.08 -4.37
C ARG A 177 3.75 -17.10 -4.71
N PRO A 178 3.33 -17.99 -5.63
CA PRO A 178 1.92 -18.10 -6.04
C PRO A 178 0.96 -18.44 -4.91
N ASP A 179 1.45 -19.10 -3.86
CA ASP A 179 0.67 -19.40 -2.66
C ASP A 179 0.21 -18.15 -1.90
N LEU A 180 0.92 -17.01 -2.01
CA LEU A 180 0.48 -15.76 -1.40
C LEU A 180 -0.79 -15.22 -2.07
N PHE A 181 -0.84 -15.24 -3.40
CA PHE A 181 -2.03 -14.84 -4.14
C PHE A 181 -3.18 -15.86 -3.94
N GLY A 182 -2.88 -17.15 -3.98
CA GLY A 182 -3.86 -18.21 -3.70
C GLY A 182 -4.47 -18.09 -2.30
N GLY A 183 -3.63 -17.83 -1.28
CA GLY A 183 -4.07 -17.57 0.09
C GLY A 183 -4.94 -16.32 0.24
N TYR A 184 -4.64 -15.27 -0.53
CA TYR A 184 -5.48 -14.08 -0.62
C TYR A 184 -6.85 -14.36 -1.26
N VAL A 185 -6.88 -15.03 -2.42
CA VAL A 185 -8.13 -15.40 -3.12
C VAL A 185 -9.00 -16.31 -2.25
N LYS A 186 -8.39 -17.26 -1.53
CA LYS A 186 -9.08 -18.11 -0.56
C LYS A 186 -9.72 -17.27 0.55
N PHE A 187 -8.95 -16.35 1.15
CA PHE A 187 -9.49 -15.45 2.17
C PHE A 187 -10.66 -14.61 1.65
N MET A 188 -10.55 -14.01 0.46
CA MET A 188 -11.65 -13.23 -0.13
C MET A 188 -12.90 -14.09 -0.34
N SER A 189 -12.72 -15.34 -0.80
CA SER A 189 -13.84 -16.28 -0.98
C SER A 189 -14.55 -16.60 0.34
N GLU A 190 -13.78 -16.79 1.41
CA GLU A 190 -14.31 -17.07 2.75
C GLU A 190 -15.00 -15.84 3.35
N TRP A 191 -14.36 -14.66 3.25
CA TRP A 191 -14.88 -13.42 3.80
C TRP A 191 -16.17 -12.96 3.11
N CYS A 192 -16.24 -13.07 1.79
CA CYS A 192 -17.41 -12.66 1.03
C CYS A 192 -18.53 -13.70 1.03
N GLY A 193 -18.25 -14.95 1.44
CA GLY A 193 -19.21 -16.05 1.45
C GLY A 193 -19.64 -16.53 0.05
N ASP A 194 -18.98 -16.06 -1.00
CA ASP A 194 -19.33 -16.33 -2.40
C ASP A 194 -18.05 -16.61 -3.23
N ARG A 195 -17.64 -17.88 -3.21
CA ARG A 195 -16.44 -18.35 -3.91
C ARG A 195 -16.55 -18.17 -5.43
N GLU A 196 -17.73 -18.37 -6.01
CA GLU A 196 -17.92 -18.29 -7.46
C GLU A 196 -17.80 -16.84 -7.94
N ARG A 197 -18.40 -15.89 -7.21
CA ARG A 197 -18.24 -14.46 -7.49
C ARG A 197 -16.78 -14.02 -7.41
N VAL A 198 -16.06 -14.41 -6.37
CA VAL A 198 -14.63 -14.07 -6.23
C VAL A 198 -13.83 -14.66 -7.40
N LYS A 199 -14.04 -15.95 -7.72
CA LYS A 199 -13.36 -16.61 -8.84
C LYS A 199 -13.63 -15.92 -10.17
N ASN A 200 -14.88 -15.54 -10.44
CA ASN A 200 -15.28 -14.87 -11.68
C ASN A 200 -14.64 -13.48 -11.76
N THR A 201 -14.64 -12.71 -10.66
CA THR A 201 -13.97 -11.41 -10.61
C THR A 201 -12.47 -11.53 -10.85
N ILE A 202 -11.77 -12.47 -10.19
CA ILE A 202 -10.34 -12.68 -10.43
C ILE A 202 -10.08 -13.11 -11.87
N SER A 203 -10.90 -14.01 -12.44
CA SER A 203 -10.79 -14.43 -13.84
C SER A 203 -10.92 -13.24 -14.80
N SER A 204 -11.93 -12.38 -14.62
CA SER A 204 -12.12 -11.19 -15.48
C SER A 204 -10.96 -10.19 -15.36
N VAL A 205 -10.40 -10.02 -14.16
CA VAL A 205 -9.22 -9.15 -13.96
C VAL A 205 -8.00 -9.72 -14.67
N VAL A 206 -7.74 -11.02 -14.54
CA VAL A 206 -6.61 -11.69 -15.21
C VAL A 206 -6.80 -11.67 -16.73
N GLU A 207 -8.01 -11.91 -17.23
CA GLU A 207 -8.34 -11.82 -18.66
C GLU A 207 -8.05 -10.40 -19.20
N ALA A 208 -8.56 -9.35 -18.55
CA ALA A 208 -8.28 -7.97 -18.95
C ALA A 208 -6.78 -7.64 -18.93
N LEU A 209 -6.07 -8.12 -17.91
CA LEU A 209 -4.63 -7.94 -17.77
C LEU A 209 -3.85 -8.64 -18.90
N THR A 210 -4.17 -9.90 -19.19
CA THR A 210 -3.53 -10.66 -20.27
C THR A 210 -3.80 -10.04 -21.64
N HIS A 211 -4.98 -9.47 -21.89
CA HIS A 211 -5.28 -8.71 -23.12
C HIS A 211 -4.50 -7.40 -23.24
N THR A 212 -4.16 -6.77 -22.12
CA THR A 212 -3.45 -5.48 -22.08
C THR A 212 -1.94 -5.64 -22.22
N LEU A 213 -1.38 -6.74 -21.72
CA LEU A 213 0.06 -6.92 -21.58
C LEU A 213 0.71 -7.68 -22.74
N VAL A 214 2.02 -7.48 -22.89
CA VAL A 214 2.85 -8.18 -23.89
C VAL A 214 2.91 -9.69 -23.61
N PRO A 215 3.14 -10.55 -24.65
CA PRO A 215 3.08 -12.01 -24.50
C PRO A 215 3.91 -12.57 -23.35
N ALA A 216 5.15 -12.11 -23.17
CA ALA A 216 6.02 -12.61 -22.10
C ALA A 216 5.44 -12.38 -20.68
N ALA A 217 4.81 -11.23 -20.44
CA ALA A 217 4.16 -10.93 -19.17
C ALA A 217 2.86 -11.73 -18.99
N ARG A 218 2.11 -11.93 -20.09
CA ARG A 218 0.92 -12.80 -20.11
C ARG A 218 1.26 -14.23 -19.69
N ASP A 219 2.26 -14.83 -20.32
CA ASP A 219 2.66 -16.22 -20.06
C ASP A 219 3.08 -16.40 -18.59
N GLU A 220 3.81 -15.43 -18.04
CA GLU A 220 4.20 -15.43 -16.63
C GLU A 220 2.99 -15.35 -15.70
N ILE A 221 2.03 -14.45 -15.96
CA ILE A 221 0.80 -14.31 -15.18
C ILE A 221 -0.02 -15.60 -15.21
N GLU A 222 -0.25 -16.18 -16.40
CA GLU A 222 -1.03 -17.41 -16.56
C GLU A 222 -0.36 -18.59 -15.83
N SER A 223 0.97 -18.72 -15.96
CA SER A 223 1.76 -19.71 -15.22
C SER A 223 1.73 -19.49 -13.71
N HIS A 224 1.69 -18.24 -13.25
CA HIS A 224 1.66 -17.92 -11.83
C HIS A 224 0.27 -18.20 -11.22
N VAL A 225 -0.79 -17.74 -11.87
CA VAL A 225 -2.18 -17.93 -11.42
C VAL A 225 -2.55 -19.41 -11.43
N SER A 226 -2.17 -20.18 -12.45
CA SER A 226 -2.44 -21.64 -12.49
C SER A 226 -1.76 -22.43 -11.37
N ARG A 227 -0.72 -21.90 -10.73
CA ARG A 227 -0.07 -22.51 -9.54
C ARG A 227 -0.68 -22.02 -8.22
N ALA A 228 -1.46 -20.95 -8.25
CA ALA A 228 -2.06 -20.31 -7.07
C ALA A 228 -3.45 -20.87 -6.72
N VAL A 229 -4.22 -21.29 -7.73
CA VAL A 229 -5.61 -21.79 -7.61
C VAL A 229 -5.75 -23.27 -7.94
#